data_AF-A0A2D8XMY0-F1
#
_entry.id   AF-A0A2D8XMY0-F1
#
_cell.length_a   1.000
_cell.length_b   1.000
_cell.length_c   1.000
_cell.angle_alpha   90.00
_cell.angle_beta   90.00
_cell.angle_gamma   90.00
#
_symmetry.space_group_name_H-M   'P 1'
#
loop_
_entity.id
_entity.type
_entity.pdbx_description
1 polymer ?
#
loop_
_entity_poly.entity_id
_entity_poly.type
_entity_poly.pdbx_seq_one_letter_code
_entity_poly.pdbx_strand_id
1 'polypeptide(L)'
;MSVVIDSNDTKLEPAQILMEFAGNYNNTEYPTEVVTAALLKEITIPDTDLVQFGNTVFIGHRGKGKKKHMMQGRGLTVDTAQNFIAAGLKYFTHMQKMGITKFVSEYDGPMYDSAFKAWKQYADRRDTKIAVGRLANGNSKAFVDLGKIPLDEKV
;
A
#
# COMPACT_ATOMS: atom_id res chain seq x y z
N MET A 1 -19.43 -3.25 8.79
CA MET A 1 -19.54 -2.68 7.42
C MET A 1 -18.27 -1.90 7.19
N SER A 2 -17.53 -2.17 6.12
CA SER A 2 -16.35 -1.39 5.76
C SER A 2 -16.79 -0.01 5.26
N VAL A 3 -16.45 1.06 5.97
CA VAL A 3 -16.72 2.42 5.50
C VAL A 3 -15.77 2.74 4.36
N VAL A 4 -16.34 3.16 3.23
CA VAL A 4 -15.64 3.66 2.05
C VAL A 4 -15.92 5.15 1.95
N ILE A 5 -14.86 5.96 1.83
CA ILE A 5 -14.89 7.43 1.83
C ILE A 5 -14.18 7.90 0.55
N ASP A 6 -14.96 8.36 -0.43
CA ASP A 6 -14.42 8.81 -1.71
C ASP A 6 -13.57 10.07 -1.54
N SER A 7 -12.27 9.98 -1.86
CA SER A 7 -11.36 11.11 -1.77
C SER A 7 -11.59 12.22 -2.79
N ASN A 8 -12.42 12.00 -3.81
CA ASN A 8 -12.87 13.05 -4.71
C ASN A 8 -13.95 13.93 -4.06
N ASP A 9 -14.71 13.40 -3.09
CA ASP A 9 -15.75 14.12 -2.36
C ASP A 9 -15.25 14.65 -1.02
N THR A 10 -14.54 13.81 -0.25
CA THR A 10 -14.03 14.16 1.08
C THR A 10 -12.61 13.64 1.26
N LYS A 11 -11.66 14.56 1.36
CA LYS A 11 -10.25 14.23 1.61
C LYS A 11 -9.97 14.23 3.11
N LEU A 12 -9.42 13.13 3.60
CA LEU A 12 -9.02 12.96 4.99
C LEU A 12 -7.54 13.27 5.20
N GLU A 13 -7.20 13.72 6.40
CA GLU A 13 -5.81 13.83 6.84
C GLU A 13 -5.21 12.44 7.16
N PRO A 14 -3.87 12.26 7.10
CA PRO A 14 -3.25 10.95 7.34
C PRO A 14 -3.69 10.29 8.65
N ALA A 15 -3.74 11.05 9.75
CA ALA A 15 -4.15 10.53 11.05
C ALA A 15 -5.60 10.04 11.06
N GLN A 16 -6.51 10.72 10.36
CA GLN A 16 -7.91 10.30 10.22
C GLN A 16 -8.00 9.00 9.43
N ILE A 17 -7.23 8.87 8.33
CA ILE A 17 -7.18 7.62 7.55
C ILE A 17 -6.72 6.45 8.42
N LEU A 18 -5.70 6.63 9.26
CA LEU A 18 -5.21 5.59 10.17
C LEU A 18 -6.27 5.18 11.19
N MET A 19 -6.98 6.15 11.79
CA MET A 19 -8.06 5.89 12.74
C MET A 19 -9.24 5.16 12.09
N GLU A 20 -9.70 5.63 10.93
CA GLU A 20 -10.79 5.00 10.18
C GLU A 20 -10.39 3.60 9.71
N PHE A 21 -9.16 3.42 9.25
CA PHE A 21 -8.66 2.11 8.85
C PHE A 21 -8.65 1.14 10.04
N ALA A 22 -8.08 1.55 11.17
CA ALA A 22 -8.05 0.72 12.37
C ALA A 22 -9.47 0.39 12.88
N GLY A 23 -10.40 1.34 12.85
CA GLY A 23 -11.78 1.11 13.29
C GLY A 23 -12.54 0.10 12.41
N ASN A 24 -12.27 0.09 11.10
CA ASN A 24 -13.05 -0.69 10.14
C ASN A 24 -12.39 -2.00 9.69
N TYR A 25 -11.06 -2.09 9.78
CA TYR A 25 -10.27 -3.19 9.20
C TYR A 25 -9.28 -3.84 10.18
N ASN A 26 -9.38 -3.52 11.48
CA ASN A 26 -8.64 -4.25 12.50
C ASN A 26 -9.10 -5.72 12.57
N ASN A 27 -8.24 -6.62 12.11
CA ASN A 27 -8.42 -8.07 12.16
C ASN A 27 -7.57 -8.73 13.26
N THR A 28 -7.04 -7.95 14.19
CA THR A 28 -6.24 -8.43 15.32
C THR A 28 -7.11 -8.68 16.54
N GLU A 29 -6.54 -9.33 17.56
CA GLU A 29 -7.18 -9.50 18.88
C GLU A 29 -7.14 -8.21 19.74
N TYR A 30 -6.43 -7.17 19.30
CA TYR A 30 -6.19 -5.97 20.08
C TYR A 30 -7.29 -4.91 19.88
N PRO A 31 -7.56 -4.06 20.89
CA PRO A 31 -8.45 -2.91 20.74
C PRO A 31 -8.01 -1.95 19.63
N THR A 32 -8.96 -1.28 19.00
CA THR A 32 -8.73 -0.31 17.90
C THR A 32 -7.75 0.79 18.30
N GLU A 33 -7.79 1.26 19.54
CA GLU A 33 -6.89 2.29 20.06
C GLU A 33 -5.44 1.79 20.10
N VAL A 34 -5.24 0.51 20.45
CA VAL A 34 -3.92 -0.12 20.47
C VAL A 34 -3.37 -0.26 19.05
N VAL A 35 -4.21 -0.69 18.10
CA VAL A 35 -3.82 -0.80 16.69
C VAL A 35 -3.51 0.57 16.09
N THR A 36 -4.32 1.58 16.39
CA THR A 36 -4.09 2.97 15.95
C THR A 36 -2.77 3.50 16.49
N ALA A 37 -2.51 3.31 17.79
CA ALA A 37 -1.25 3.71 18.41
C ALA A 37 -0.04 2.97 17.80
N ALA A 38 -0.19 1.68 17.46
CA ALA A 38 0.86 0.91 16.81
C ALA A 38 1.16 1.44 15.39
N LEU A 39 0.14 1.80 14.61
CA LEU A 39 0.31 2.44 13.29
C LEU A 39 0.99 3.81 13.40
N LEU A 40 0.55 4.64 14.35
CA LEU A 40 1.19 5.94 14.63
C LEU A 40 2.64 5.77 15.08
N LYS A 41 2.96 4.71 15.82
CA LYS A 41 4.33 4.41 16.22
C LYS A 41 5.16 3.96 15.01
N GLU A 42 4.62 3.13 14.13
CA GLU A 42 5.31 2.64 12.93
C GLU A 42 5.82 3.80 12.06
N ILE A 43 4.98 4.81 11.82
CA ILE A 43 5.37 5.94 10.96
C ILE A 43 6.46 6.83 11.57
N THR A 44 6.77 6.67 12.86
CA THR A 44 7.87 7.38 13.53
C THR A 44 9.20 6.63 13.45
N ILE A 45 9.22 5.40 12.91
CA ILE A 45 10.44 4.60 12.79
C ILE A 45 11.36 5.26 11.75
N PRO A 46 12.67 5.43 12.03
CA PRO A 46 13.62 5.98 11.05
C PRO A 46 13.62 5.20 9.74
N ASP A 47 13.83 5.90 8.62
CA ASP A 47 13.83 5.33 7.27
C ASP A 47 12.47 4.77 6.80
N THR A 48 11.37 5.19 7.45
CA THR A 48 10.00 4.96 7.00
C THR A 48 9.59 6.03 5.97
N ASP A 49 9.18 5.59 4.79
CA ASP A 49 8.49 6.41 3.81
C ASP A 49 6.99 6.39 4.11
N LEU A 50 6.43 7.57 4.38
CA LEU A 50 5.00 7.78 4.58
C LEU A 50 4.49 8.70 3.49
N VAL A 51 3.61 8.19 2.62
CA VAL A 51 3.01 9.00 1.55
C VAL A 51 1.52 8.73 1.45
N GLN A 52 0.76 9.79 1.16
CA GLN A 52 -0.69 9.72 0.99
C GLN A 52 -1.07 10.02 -0.46
N PHE A 53 -1.99 9.22 -1.00
CA PHE A 53 -2.67 9.47 -2.26
C PHE A 53 -4.18 9.24 -2.06
N GLY A 54 -4.99 10.28 -2.21
CA GLY A 54 -6.42 10.21 -1.87
C GLY A 54 -6.63 9.90 -0.39
N ASN A 55 -7.55 8.99 -0.08
CA ASN A 55 -7.77 8.45 1.27
C ASN A 55 -7.04 7.11 1.48
N THR A 56 -5.85 6.99 0.87
CA THR A 56 -4.94 5.87 1.06
C THR A 56 -3.59 6.36 1.54
N VAL A 57 -3.10 5.77 2.63
CA VAL A 57 -1.76 5.97 3.18
C VAL A 57 -0.90 4.75 2.87
N PHE A 58 0.28 4.96 2.31
CA PHE A 58 1.29 3.92 2.13
C PHE A 58 2.41 4.11 3.15
N ILE A 59 2.76 3.01 3.80
CA ILE A 59 3.88 2.94 4.73
C ILE A 59 4.91 1.99 4.15
N GLY A 60 6.12 2.49 3.88
CA GLY A 60 7.22 1.73 3.28
C GLY A 60 8.49 1.79 4.11
N HIS A 61 9.02 0.64 4.47
CA HIS A 61 10.30 0.49 5.17
C HIS A 61 11.40 0.21 4.16
N ARG A 62 12.32 1.16 3.99
CA ARG A 62 13.44 1.00 3.05
C ARG A 62 14.53 0.10 3.63
N GLY A 63 15.03 -0.83 2.84
CA GLY A 63 16.18 -1.65 3.23
C GLY A 63 17.46 -0.82 3.41
N LYS A 64 18.44 -1.35 4.14
CA LYS A 64 19.74 -0.69 4.38
C LYS A 64 20.88 -1.36 3.62
N GLY A 65 21.98 -0.64 3.43
CA GLY A 65 23.20 -1.14 2.78
C GLY A 65 22.94 -1.75 1.40
N LYS A 66 23.30 -3.03 1.21
CA LYS A 66 23.08 -3.75 -0.06
C LYS A 66 21.60 -3.86 -0.46
N LYS A 67 20.66 -3.70 0.48
CA LYS A 67 19.20 -3.78 0.26
C LYS A 67 18.53 -2.41 0.10
N LYS A 68 19.27 -1.31 -0.06
CA LYS A 68 18.69 0.05 -0.21
C LYS A 68 17.77 0.27 -1.41
N HIS A 69 17.78 -0.66 -2.36
CA HIS A 69 16.90 -0.67 -3.53
C HIS A 69 15.61 -1.47 -3.28
N MET A 70 15.44 -2.03 -2.08
CA MET A 70 14.27 -2.81 -1.70
C MET A 70 13.43 -2.04 -0.69
N MET A 71 12.11 -2.24 -0.75
CA MET A 71 11.15 -1.69 0.20
C MET A 71 10.15 -2.78 0.61
N GLN A 72 9.78 -2.80 1.89
CA GLN A 72 8.68 -3.60 2.40
C GLN A 72 7.60 -2.66 2.92
N GLY A 73 6.34 -2.88 2.60
CA GLY A 73 5.31 -1.94 3.04
C GLY A 73 3.89 -2.44 2.92
N ARG A 74 2.97 -1.56 3.29
CA ARG A 74 1.52 -1.78 3.27
C ARG A 74 0.77 -0.52 2.89
N GLY A 75 -0.37 -0.71 2.22
CA GLY A 75 -1.33 0.35 1.93
C GLY A 75 -2.52 0.26 2.87
N LEU A 76 -2.83 1.34 3.56
CA LEU A 76 -3.95 1.50 4.47
C LEU A 76 -4.96 2.39 3.77
N THR A 77 -6.09 1.83 3.36
CA THR A 77 -7.06 2.53 2.52
C THR A 77 -8.44 2.49 3.13
N VAL A 78 -9.10 3.65 3.11
CA VAL A 78 -10.53 3.80 3.39
C VAL A 78 -11.24 4.40 2.17
N ASP A 79 -10.59 4.38 1.00
CA ASP A 79 -11.05 5.00 -0.23
C ASP A 79 -11.87 4.02 -1.09
N THR A 80 -12.45 4.52 -2.17
CA THR A 80 -13.09 3.66 -3.18
C THR A 80 -12.06 2.74 -3.84
N ALA A 81 -12.51 1.59 -4.34
CA ALA A 81 -11.62 0.65 -5.03
C ALA A 81 -10.91 1.27 -6.24
N GLN A 82 -11.59 2.15 -7.00
CA GLN A 82 -10.99 2.83 -8.15
C GLN A 82 -9.89 3.81 -7.71
N ASN A 83 -10.16 4.60 -6.67
CA ASN A 83 -9.18 5.53 -6.12
C ASN A 83 -7.99 4.77 -5.51
N PHE A 84 -8.23 3.65 -4.83
CA PHE A 84 -7.16 2.81 -4.29
C PHE A 84 -6.27 2.22 -5.40
N ILE A 85 -6.85 1.77 -6.51
CA ILE A 85 -6.08 1.31 -7.67
C ILE A 85 -5.19 2.45 -8.19
N ALA A 86 -5.75 3.64 -8.41
CA ALA A 86 -4.99 4.80 -8.87
C ALA A 86 -3.89 5.22 -7.87
N ALA A 87 -4.17 5.17 -6.58
CA ALA A 87 -3.23 5.45 -5.50
C ALA A 87 -2.04 4.47 -5.52
N GLY A 88 -2.29 3.17 -5.73
CA GLY A 88 -1.22 2.18 -5.84
C GLY A 88 -0.29 2.40 -7.04
N LEU A 89 -0.83 2.78 -8.20
CA LEU A 89 -0.02 3.11 -9.38
C LEU A 89 0.90 4.32 -9.10
N LYS A 90 0.36 5.37 -8.46
CA LYS A 90 1.14 6.53 -8.01
C LYS A 90 2.22 6.14 -7.01
N TYR A 91 1.92 5.21 -6.10
CA TYR A 91 2.90 4.72 -5.13
C TYR A 91 4.03 3.91 -5.79
N PHE A 92 3.73 3.06 -6.77
CA PHE A 92 4.77 2.39 -7.55
C PHE A 92 5.67 3.40 -8.29
N THR A 93 5.09 4.43 -8.92
CA THR A 93 5.87 5.51 -9.53
C THR A 93 6.73 6.29 -8.52
N HIS A 94 6.19 6.59 -7.33
CA HIS A 94 6.94 7.21 -6.24
C HIS A 94 8.16 6.37 -5.85
N MET A 95 7.97 5.06 -5.65
CA MET A 95 9.06 4.14 -5.35
C MET A 95 10.11 4.08 -6.48
N GLN A 96 9.69 4.09 -7.75
CA GLN A 96 10.61 4.16 -8.89
C GLN A 96 11.47 5.43 -8.84
N LYS A 97 10.87 6.60 -8.56
CA LYS A 97 11.58 7.89 -8.42
C LYS A 97 12.58 7.88 -7.26
N MET A 98 12.31 7.14 -6.19
CA MET A 98 13.23 6.95 -5.06
C MET A 98 14.38 5.95 -5.34
N GLY A 99 14.39 5.32 -6.51
CA GLY A 99 15.36 4.30 -6.89
C GLY A 99 15.10 2.94 -6.22
N ILE A 100 13.86 2.66 -5.80
CA ILE A 100 13.44 1.34 -5.35
C ILE A 100 13.14 0.49 -6.59
N THR A 101 13.68 -0.73 -6.62
CA THR A 101 13.50 -1.69 -7.71
C THR A 101 12.75 -2.94 -7.27
N LYS A 102 12.60 -3.17 -5.96
CA LYS A 102 11.84 -4.31 -5.41
C LYS A 102 10.95 -3.85 -4.28
N PHE A 103 9.66 -4.17 -4.37
CA PHE A 103 8.69 -3.96 -3.30
C PHE A 103 8.06 -5.29 -2.87
N VAL A 104 7.88 -5.45 -1.56
CA VAL A 104 7.24 -6.62 -0.97
C VAL A 104 6.13 -6.16 -0.03
N SER A 105 4.95 -6.78 -0.14
CA SER A 105 3.84 -6.54 0.78
C SER A 105 3.22 -7.85 1.20
N GLU A 106 2.96 -8.00 2.49
CA GLU A 106 2.10 -9.05 3.03
C GLU A 106 0.78 -8.42 3.42
N TYR A 107 -0.31 -9.05 3.02
CA TYR A 107 -1.66 -8.51 3.22
C TYR A 107 -2.67 -9.64 3.33
N ASP A 108 -3.84 -9.31 3.85
CA ASP A 108 -4.99 -10.20 3.95
C ASP A 108 -6.21 -9.56 3.30
N GLY A 109 -7.09 -10.41 2.76
CA GLY A 109 -8.41 -10.00 2.29
C GLY A 109 -8.55 -9.81 0.77
N PRO A 110 -9.78 -10.05 0.25
CA PRO A 110 -10.07 -10.05 -1.19
C PRO A 110 -9.98 -8.68 -1.86
N MET A 111 -10.08 -7.59 -1.07
CA MET A 111 -9.90 -6.22 -1.58
C MET A 111 -8.50 -6.04 -2.17
N TYR A 112 -7.46 -6.43 -1.41
CA TYR A 112 -6.08 -6.30 -1.84
C TYR A 112 -5.74 -7.29 -2.97
N ASP A 113 -6.30 -8.50 -2.96
CA ASP A 113 -6.14 -9.43 -4.08
C ASP A 113 -6.69 -8.84 -5.39
N SER A 114 -7.85 -8.17 -5.32
CA SER A 114 -8.44 -7.48 -6.45
C SER A 114 -7.59 -6.29 -6.91
N ALA A 115 -7.04 -5.52 -5.97
CA ALA A 115 -6.14 -4.41 -6.27
C ALA A 115 -4.84 -4.89 -6.94
N PHE A 116 -4.18 -5.92 -6.41
CA PHE A 116 -2.97 -6.48 -7.02
C PHE A 116 -3.24 -7.12 -8.39
N LYS A 117 -4.42 -7.74 -8.59
CA LYS A 117 -4.83 -8.22 -9.92
C LYS A 117 -4.98 -7.06 -10.90
N ALA A 118 -5.60 -5.95 -10.49
CA ALA A 118 -5.75 -4.76 -11.32
C ALA A 118 -4.37 -4.14 -11.64
N TRP A 119 -3.54 -3.89 -10.63
CA TRP A 119 -2.19 -3.36 -10.82
C TRP A 119 -1.34 -4.25 -11.72
N LYS A 120 -1.47 -5.57 -11.61
CA LYS A 120 -0.77 -6.50 -12.51
C LYS A 120 -1.16 -6.28 -13.97
N GLN A 121 -2.44 -6.05 -14.28
CA GLN A 121 -2.88 -5.77 -15.65
C GLN A 121 -2.28 -4.48 -16.22
N TYR A 122 -2.10 -3.45 -15.38
CA TYR A 122 -1.38 -2.23 -15.77
C TYR A 122 0.11 -2.49 -15.94
N ALA A 123 0.73 -3.21 -15.02
CA ALA A 123 2.15 -3.52 -15.01
C ALA A 123 2.59 -4.40 -16.19
N ASP A 124 1.78 -5.40 -16.57
CA ASP A 124 2.06 -6.32 -17.68
C ASP A 124 2.12 -5.61 -19.05
N ARG A 125 1.63 -4.36 -19.16
CA ARG A 125 1.76 -3.49 -20.34
C ARG A 125 3.02 -2.62 -20.32
N ARG A 126 3.81 -2.70 -19.25
CA ARG A 126 5.00 -1.88 -18.98
C ARG A 126 6.16 -2.82 -18.61
N ASP A 127 7.20 -2.30 -17.97
CA ASP A 127 8.39 -3.05 -17.57
C ASP A 127 8.40 -3.45 -16.07
N THR A 128 7.32 -3.19 -15.35
CA THR A 128 7.12 -3.65 -13.96
C THR A 128 6.50 -5.04 -13.94
N LYS A 129 6.94 -5.91 -13.03
CA LYS A 129 6.38 -7.26 -12.85
C LYS A 129 5.79 -7.43 -11.47
N ILE A 130 4.55 -7.91 -11.41
CA ILE A 130 3.83 -8.20 -10.17
C ILE A 130 3.54 -9.70 -10.11
N ALA A 131 3.91 -10.32 -9.00
CA ALA A 131 3.58 -11.69 -8.64
C ALA A 131 2.96 -11.72 -7.24
N VAL A 132 1.93 -12.55 -7.05
CA VAL A 132 1.26 -12.76 -5.77
C VAL A 132 1.26 -14.25 -5.47
N GLY A 133 1.65 -14.62 -4.25
CA GLY A 133 1.57 -15.98 -3.74
C GLY A 133 0.76 -16.04 -2.45
N ARG A 134 0.12 -17.18 -2.19
CA ARG A 134 -0.51 -17.47 -0.90
C ARG A 134 0.49 -18.06 0.07
N LEU A 135 0.44 -17.61 1.31
CA LEU A 135 1.22 -18.11 2.43
C LEU A 135 0.45 -19.21 3.17
N ALA A 136 1.17 -20.07 3.90
CA ALA A 136 0.57 -21.19 4.64
C ALA A 136 -0.42 -20.74 5.74
N ASN A 137 -0.28 -19.50 6.23
CA ASN A 137 -1.17 -18.90 7.23
C ASN A 137 -2.45 -18.29 6.62
N GLY A 138 -2.67 -18.40 5.30
CA GLY A 138 -3.83 -17.83 4.61
C GLY A 138 -3.60 -16.44 4.01
N ASN A 139 -2.59 -15.70 4.48
CA ASN A 139 -2.25 -14.38 3.94
C ASN A 139 -1.72 -14.46 2.51
N SER A 140 -1.75 -13.33 1.81
CA SER A 140 -1.09 -13.15 0.52
C SER A 140 0.23 -12.40 0.68
N LYS A 141 1.19 -12.72 -0.20
CA LYS A 141 2.43 -11.98 -0.34
C LYS A 141 2.62 -11.54 -1.78
N ALA A 142 2.69 -10.23 -1.99
CA ALA A 142 3.03 -9.64 -3.27
C ALA A 142 4.53 -9.35 -3.37
N PHE A 143 5.08 -9.66 -4.54
CA PHE A 143 6.41 -9.29 -4.97
C PHE A 143 6.28 -8.43 -6.22
N VAL A 144 6.85 -7.23 -6.17
CA VAL A 144 6.83 -6.27 -7.27
C VAL A 144 8.28 -5.95 -7.66
N ASP A 145 8.68 -6.37 -8.85
CA ASP A 145 9.92 -5.90 -9.48
C ASP A 145 9.57 -4.64 -10.29
N LEU A 146 9.96 -3.48 -9.77
CA LEU A 146 9.66 -2.17 -10.36
C LEU A 146 10.58 -1.90 -11.54
N GLY A 147 9.97 -1.59 -12.68
CA GLY A 147 10.65 -1.12 -13.88
C GLY A 147 11.03 0.36 -13.81
N LYS A 148 11.31 0.96 -14.95
CA LYS A 148 11.62 2.40 -15.10
C LYS A 148 10.47 3.20 -15.70
N ILE A 149 9.51 2.57 -16.37
CA ILE A 149 8.38 3.28 -16.97
C ILE A 149 7.37 3.59 -15.84
N PRO A 150 6.99 4.86 -15.63
CA PRO A 150 5.97 5.24 -14.66
C PRO A 150 4.64 4.52 -14.90
N LEU A 151 3.96 4.15 -13.82
CA LEU A 151 2.71 3.38 -13.86
C LEU A 151 1.46 4.26 -13.73
N ASP A 152 1.62 5.49 -13.29
CA ASP A 152 0.56 6.50 -13.15
C ASP A 152 0.31 7.31 -14.45
N GLU A 153 1.18 7.17 -15.46
CA GLU A 153 0.96 7.74 -16.78
C GLU A 153 -0.11 6.95 -17.55
N LYS A 154 -1.15 7.66 -18.02
CA LYS A 154 -2.18 7.08 -18.90
C LYS A 154 -1.51 6.54 -20.18
N VAL A 155 -1.89 5.32 -20.55
CA VAL A 155 -1.61 4.74 -21.89
C VAL A 155 -2.65 5.27 -22.86
#